data_AF-A0A522VXE2-F1
#
_entry.id   AF-A0A522VXE2-F1
#
_cell.length_a   1.000
_cell.length_b   1.000
_cell.length_c   1.000
_cell.angle_alpha   90.00
_cell.angle_beta   90.00
_cell.angle_gamma   90.00
#
_symmetry.space_group_name_H-M   'P 1'
#
loop_
_entity.id
_entity.type
_entity.pdbx_description
1 polymer ?
#
loop_
_entity_poly.entity_id
_entity_poly.type
_entity_poly.pdbx_seq_one_letter_code
_entity_poly.pdbx_strand_id
1 'polypeptide(L)'
;MHTIDWYLDQAIARKGLSSDRQLANHLGLSPGPVCQYRTKRTWPAPATMARIAELAGYDPAIALVELNIWKEQDGKARDVYSRILAKLTGAAATVLLLICSIAPTSAQTVNKSTWNEPYSVYYGDNATLL
;
A
#
# COMPACT_ATOMS: atom_id res chain seq x y z
N MET A 1 7.99 9.00 2.87
CA MET A 1 7.80 9.73 1.60
C MET A 1 8.14 8.77 0.49
N HIS A 2 7.20 8.50 -0.41
CA HIS A 2 7.45 7.61 -1.53
C HIS A 2 8.23 8.34 -2.63
N THR A 3 8.69 7.61 -3.65
CA THR A 3 9.33 8.19 -4.85
C THR A 3 8.43 7.97 -6.05
N ILE A 4 8.61 8.73 -7.13
CA ILE A 4 7.86 8.54 -8.37
C ILE A 4 8.01 7.11 -8.90
N ASP A 5 9.22 6.54 -8.81
CA ASP A 5 9.52 5.17 -9.24
C ASP A 5 8.66 4.17 -8.47
N TRP A 6 8.54 4.34 -7.15
CA TRP A 6 7.70 3.51 -6.30
C TRP A 6 6.22 3.56 -6.73
N TYR A 7 5.68 4.75 -7.04
CA TYR A 7 4.29 4.87 -7.49
C TYR A 7 4.06 4.15 -8.82
N LEU A 8 5.00 4.24 -9.77
CA LEU A 8 4.91 3.55 -11.05
C LEU A 8 4.96 2.03 -10.85
N ASP A 9 5.89 1.56 -10.02
CA ASP A 9 6.05 0.13 -9.71
C ASP A 9 4.81 -0.44 -9.01
N GLN A 10 4.25 0.30 -8.05
CA GLN A 10 3.01 -0.09 -7.37
C GLN A 10 1.81 -0.10 -8.30
N ALA A 11 1.71 0.88 -9.21
CA ALA A 11 0.64 0.90 -10.22
C ALA A 11 0.74 -0.31 -11.15
N ILE A 12 1.96 -0.68 -11.58
CA ILE A 12 2.22 -1.87 -12.40
C ILE A 12 1.82 -3.13 -11.64
N ALA A 13 2.31 -3.29 -10.41
CA ALA A 13 2.05 -4.46 -9.57
C ALA A 13 0.55 -4.66 -9.30
N ARG A 14 -0.17 -3.60 -8.90
CA ARG A 14 -1.60 -3.69 -8.57
C ARG A 14 -2.50 -3.92 -9.78
N LYS A 15 -2.09 -3.45 -10.95
CA LYS A 15 -2.84 -3.65 -12.19
C LYS A 15 -2.42 -4.92 -12.95
N GLY A 16 -1.47 -5.70 -12.41
CA GLY A 16 -0.98 -6.91 -13.05
C GLY A 16 -0.31 -6.64 -14.40
N LEU A 17 0.27 -5.45 -14.58
CA LEU A 17 0.94 -5.06 -15.81
C LEU A 17 2.36 -5.62 -15.82
N SER A 18 2.90 -5.88 -17.01
CA SER A 18 4.25 -6.43 -17.15
C SER A 18 5.30 -5.37 -17.51
N SER A 19 4.87 -4.16 -17.92
CA SER A 19 5.81 -3.12 -18.37
C SER A 19 5.26 -1.70 -18.26
N ASP A 20 6.17 -0.74 -18.19
CA ASP A 20 5.89 0.70 -18.25
C ASP A 20 5.13 1.09 -19.51
N ARG A 21 5.36 0.39 -20.62
CA ARG A 21 4.64 0.63 -21.89
C ARG A 21 3.16 0.31 -21.74
N GLN A 22 2.82 -0.78 -21.06
CA GLN A 22 1.43 -1.12 -20.76
C GLN A 22 0.82 -0.13 -19.77
N LEU A 23 1.58 0.32 -18.77
CA LEU A 23 1.14 1.37 -17.85
C LEU A 23 0.84 2.68 -18.60
N ALA A 24 1.71 3.10 -19.52
CA ALA A 24 1.51 4.29 -20.34
C ALA A 24 0.22 4.19 -21.17
N ASN A 25 0.01 3.05 -21.83
CA ASN A 25 -1.22 2.79 -22.59
C ASN A 25 -2.46 2.85 -21.69
N HIS A 26 -2.40 2.27 -20.49
CA HIS A 26 -3.50 2.29 -19.52
C HIS A 26 -3.78 3.72 -19.00
N LEU A 27 -2.76 4.57 -18.92
CA LEU A 27 -2.91 5.98 -18.57
C LEU A 27 -3.37 6.87 -19.74
N GLY A 28 -3.45 6.31 -20.97
CA GLY A 28 -3.73 7.07 -22.19
C GLY A 28 -2.57 7.97 -22.62
N LEU A 29 -1.34 7.63 -22.22
CA LEU A 29 -0.12 8.38 -22.51
C LEU A 29 0.78 7.65 -23.50
N SER A 30 1.62 8.42 -24.18
CA SER A 30 2.76 7.85 -24.90
C SER A 30 3.74 7.19 -23.92
N PRO A 31 4.45 6.10 -24.30
CA PRO A 31 5.46 5.46 -23.46
C PRO A 31 6.65 6.36 -23.09
N GLY A 32 6.95 7.36 -23.92
CA GLY A 32 8.09 8.28 -23.73
C GLY A 32 8.04 9.03 -22.39
N PRO A 33 6.94 9.74 -22.07
CA PRO A 33 6.74 10.39 -20.78
C PRO A 33 7.01 9.50 -19.56
N VAL A 34 6.55 8.25 -19.55
CA VAL A 34 6.74 7.35 -18.40
C VAL A 34 8.21 7.04 -18.16
N CYS A 35 8.99 6.84 -19.23
CA CYS A 35 10.44 6.68 -19.15
C CYS A 35 11.14 7.96 -18.63
N GLN A 36 10.66 9.14 -19.04
CA GLN A 36 11.17 10.42 -18.54
C GLN A 36 10.89 10.64 -17.05
N TYR A 37 9.76 10.13 -16.55
CA TYR A 37 9.42 10.17 -15.13
C TYR A 37 10.39 9.33 -14.30
N ARG A 38 10.71 8.10 -14.75
CA ARG A 38 11.69 7.23 -14.08
C ARG A 38 13.09 7.82 -14.04
N THR A 39 13.48 8.49 -15.12
CA THR A 39 14.78 9.18 -15.19
C THR A 39 14.78 10.55 -14.52
N LYS A 40 13.64 10.97 -13.94
CA LYS A 40 13.44 12.26 -13.24
C LYS A 40 13.80 13.47 -14.11
N ARG A 41 13.76 13.30 -15.44
CA ARG A 41 13.98 14.38 -16.41
C ARG A 41 12.76 15.29 -16.51
N THR A 42 11.59 14.70 -16.34
CA THR A 42 10.30 15.38 -16.40
C THR A 42 9.45 14.91 -15.23
N TRP A 43 8.63 15.80 -14.68
CA TRP A 43 7.65 15.46 -13.66
C TRP A 43 6.27 15.26 -14.29
N PRO A 44 5.46 14.30 -13.81
CA PRO A 44 4.10 14.13 -14.29
C PRO A 44 3.25 15.37 -14.01
N ALA A 45 2.29 15.64 -14.88
CA ALA A 45 1.27 16.65 -14.62
C ALA A 45 0.43 16.25 -13.38
N PRO A 46 -0.14 17.22 -12.63
CA PRO A 46 -0.92 16.91 -11.43
C PRO A 46 -2.05 15.90 -11.68
N ALA A 47 -2.80 16.06 -12.78
CA ALA A 47 -3.87 15.12 -13.15
C ALA A 47 -3.33 13.70 -13.42
N THR A 48 -2.17 13.59 -14.07
CA THR A 48 -1.51 12.30 -14.32
C THR A 48 -1.03 11.67 -13.03
N MET A 49 -0.44 12.46 -12.11
CA MET A 49 0.04 11.96 -10.83
C MET A 49 -1.10 11.43 -9.97
N ALA A 50 -2.23 12.14 -9.92
CA ALA A 50 -3.42 11.68 -9.22
C ALA A 50 -3.90 10.32 -9.76
N ARG A 51 -3.97 10.16 -11.09
CA ARG A 51 -4.30 8.88 -11.72
C ARG A 51 -3.29 7.78 -11.39
N ILE A 52 -1.98 8.06 -11.41
CA ILE A 52 -0.96 7.08 -11.05
C ILE A 52 -1.15 6.64 -9.58
N ALA A 53 -1.42 7.58 -8.67
CA ALA A 53 -1.68 7.28 -7.27
C ALA A 53 -2.92 6.40 -7.08
N GLU A 54 -4.01 6.69 -7.79
CA GLU A 54 -5.22 5.84 -7.79
C GLU A 54 -4.93 4.43 -8.29
N LEU A 55 -4.13 4.28 -9.35
CA LEU A 55 -3.74 2.95 -9.87
C LEU A 55 -2.84 2.20 -8.88
N ALA A 56 -1.94 2.91 -8.20
CA ALA A 56 -1.15 2.40 -7.08
C ALA A 56 -1.99 2.18 -5.80
N GLY A 57 -3.25 2.61 -5.80
CA GLY A 57 -4.18 2.63 -4.68
C GLY A 57 -3.61 3.27 -3.43
N TYR A 58 -3.00 4.43 -3.64
CA TYR A 58 -2.51 5.35 -2.62
C TYR A 58 -3.33 6.65 -2.69
N ASP A 59 -3.35 7.43 -1.62
CA ASP A 59 -4.12 8.68 -1.58
C ASP A 59 -3.54 9.71 -2.58
N PRO A 60 -4.35 10.17 -3.57
CA PRO A 60 -3.93 11.18 -4.53
C PRO A 60 -3.48 12.49 -3.87
N ALA A 61 -4.06 12.87 -2.72
CA ALA A 61 -3.69 14.09 -2.02
C ALA A 61 -2.24 14.04 -1.55
N ILE A 62 -1.82 12.91 -0.96
CA ILE A 62 -0.44 12.72 -0.50
C ILE A 62 0.51 12.72 -1.69
N ALA A 63 0.16 11.99 -2.76
CA ALA A 63 0.97 11.91 -3.97
C ALA A 63 1.19 13.28 -4.64
N LEU A 64 0.18 14.15 -4.63
CA LEU A 64 0.29 15.52 -5.15
C LEU A 64 1.17 16.42 -4.30
N VAL A 65 1.13 16.27 -2.97
CA VAL A 65 2.05 17.01 -2.08
C VAL A 65 3.48 16.54 -2.31
N GLU A 66 3.72 15.23 -2.40
CA GLU A 66 5.03 14.67 -2.70
C GLU A 66 5.57 15.13 -4.07
N LEU A 67 4.71 15.22 -5.09
CA LEU A 67 5.07 15.78 -6.39
C LEU A 67 5.58 17.22 -6.29
N ASN A 68 4.90 18.08 -5.52
CA ASN A 68 5.34 19.46 -5.33
C ASN A 68 6.66 19.53 -4.57
N ILE A 69 6.87 18.65 -3.58
CA ILE A 69 8.15 18.53 -2.87
C ILE A 69 9.29 18.19 -3.83
N TRP A 70 9.06 17.30 -4.82
CA TRP A 70 10.11 16.91 -5.77
C TRP A 70 10.37 17.95 -6.86
N LYS A 71 9.32 18.68 -7.27
CA LYS A 71 9.45 19.75 -8.28
C LYS A 71 10.19 20.97 -7.75
N GLU A 72 10.03 21.25 -6.46
CA GLU A 72 10.53 22.46 -5.84
C GLU A 72 12.05 22.39 -5.60
N GLN A 73 12.76 23.41 -6.08
CA GLN A 73 14.20 23.57 -5.87
C GLN A 73 14.48 24.45 -4.64
N ASP A 74 13.54 25.33 -4.29
CA ASP A 74 13.62 26.24 -3.16
C ASP A 74 13.28 25.55 -1.83
N GLY A 75 14.24 25.54 -0.91
CA GLY A 75 14.10 24.86 0.39
C GLY A 75 12.92 25.34 1.24
N LYS A 76 12.53 26.62 1.14
CA LYS A 76 11.44 27.18 1.95
C LYS A 76 10.07 26.61 1.58
N ALA A 77 9.76 26.51 0.30
CA ALA A 77 8.50 25.94 -0.16
C ALA A 77 8.46 24.42 0.11
N ARG A 78 9.61 23.75 -0.06
CA ARG A 78 9.77 22.35 0.32
C ARG A 78 9.47 22.08 1.80
N ASP A 79 9.90 22.97 2.70
CA ASP A 79 9.61 22.87 4.14
C ASP A 79 8.13 23.06 4.47
N VAL A 80 7.43 23.93 3.74
CA VAL A 80 5.98 24.10 3.92
C VAL A 80 5.25 22.82 3.51
N TYR A 81 5.58 22.25 2.35
CA TYR A 81 4.94 21.03 1.88
C TYR A 81 5.28 19.81 2.75
N SER A 82 6.51 19.70 3.26
CA SER A 82 6.87 18.61 4.18
C SER A 82 6.07 18.67 5.48
N ARG A 83 5.80 19.86 6.01
CA ARG A 83 4.91 20.06 7.18
C ARG A 83 3.46 19.68 6.86
N ILE A 84 2.96 20.02 5.67
CA ILE A 84 1.61 19.61 5.23
C ILE A 84 1.53 18.08 5.17
N LEU A 85 2.53 17.43 4.57
CA LEU A 85 2.60 15.97 4.50
C LEU A 85 2.62 15.33 5.89
N ALA A 86 3.42 15.86 6.82
CA ALA A 86 3.48 15.37 8.20
C ALA A 86 2.14 15.51 8.95
N LYS A 87 1.37 16.57 8.68
CA LYS A 87 0.03 16.76 9.24
C LYS A 87 -0.97 15.75 8.67
N LEU A 88 -0.91 15.47 7.37
CA LEU A 88 -1.81 14.52 6.71
C LEU A 88 -1.58 13.09 7.24
N THR A 89 -0.33 12.67 7.42
CA THR A 89 -0.02 11.33 7.96
C THR A 89 -0.27 11.25 9.47
N GLY A 90 0.03 12.32 10.22
CA GLY A 90 -0.20 12.39 11.66
C GLY A 90 -1.68 12.41 12.05
N ALA A 91 -2.53 13.10 11.29
CA ALA A 91 -3.97 13.16 11.56
C ALA A 91 -4.64 11.79 11.45
N ALA A 92 -4.27 10.98 10.46
CA ALA A 92 -4.81 9.62 10.28
C ALA A 92 -4.50 8.70 11.47
N ALA A 93 -3.32 8.83 12.08
CA ALA A 93 -2.93 8.03 13.25
C ALA A 93 -3.74 8.36 14.51
N THR A 94 -4.15 9.62 14.69
CA THR A 94 -4.91 10.04 15.88
C THR A 94 -6.35 9.53 15.91
N VAL A 95 -6.99 9.38 14.74
CA VAL A 95 -8.37 8.87 14.65
C VAL A 95 -8.42 7.38 15.01
N LEU A 96 -7.42 6.60 14.60
CA LEU A 96 -7.35 5.16 14.84
C LEU A 96 -7.13 4.82 16.33
N LEU A 97 -6.36 5.64 17.05
CA LEU A 97 -6.16 5.51 18.50
C LEU A 97 -7.44 5.84 19.30
N LEU A 98 -8.26 6.77 18.82
CA LEU A 98 -9.52 7.17 19.47
C LEU A 98 -10.65 6.14 19.30
N ILE A 99 -10.61 5.33 18.24
CA ILE A 99 -11.60 4.26 18.01
C ILE A 99 -11.30 3.02 18.87
N CYS A 100 -10.02 2.77 19.19
CA CYS A 100 -9.61 1.61 19.99
C CYS A 100 -9.93 1.74 21.49
N SER A 101 -10.18 2.96 21.99
CA SER A 101 -10.47 3.21 23.41
C SER A 101 -11.94 3.02 23.81
N ILE A 102 -12.81 2.54 22.91
CA ILE A 102 -14.24 2.29 23.19
C ILE A 102 -14.62 0.82 22.95
N ALA A 103 -13.73 -0.14 23.27
CA ALA A 103 -14.13 -1.55 23.23
C ALA A 103 -14.96 -1.90 24.48
N PRO A 104 -16.26 -2.26 24.37
CA PRO A 104 -16.97 -2.93 25.45
C PRO A 104 -16.32 -4.31 25.66
N THR A 105 -15.77 -4.55 26.84
CA THR A 105 -15.32 -5.87 27.26
C THR A 105 -16.52 -6.81 27.34
N SER A 106 -16.82 -7.54 26.25
CA SER A 106 -17.57 -8.78 26.37
C SER A 106 -16.57 -9.88 26.71
N ALA A 107 -16.41 -10.14 28.01
CA ALA A 107 -15.67 -11.28 28.53
C ALA A 107 -16.24 -12.58 27.93
N GLN A 108 -15.48 -13.27 27.08
CA GLN A 108 -15.82 -14.63 26.68
C GLN A 108 -15.27 -15.61 27.72
N THR A 109 -16.17 -16.15 28.54
CA THR A 109 -15.92 -17.29 29.40
C THR A 109 -15.57 -18.50 28.52
N VAL A 110 -14.29 -18.89 28.51
CA VAL A 110 -13.84 -20.14 27.86
C VAL A 110 -14.42 -21.31 28.64
N ASN A 111 -15.47 -21.93 28.11
CA ASN A 111 -16.00 -23.20 28.60
C ASN A 111 -15.03 -24.32 28.19
N LYS A 112 -14.22 -24.79 29.14
CA LYS A 112 -13.41 -26.00 28.95
C LYS A 112 -14.34 -27.21 29.03
N SER A 113 -14.80 -27.71 27.89
CA SER A 113 -15.40 -29.05 27.84
C SER A 113 -14.29 -30.08 28.06
N THR A 114 -14.29 -30.65 29.26
CA THR A 114 -13.52 -31.83 29.65
C THR A 114 -13.89 -33.03 28.79
N TRP A 115 -12.96 -33.48 27.93
CA TRP A 115 -12.99 -34.84 27.39
C TRP A 115 -11.96 -35.68 28.14
N ASN A 116 -12.44 -36.30 29.21
CA ASN A 116 -11.85 -37.51 29.78
C ASN A 116 -12.49 -38.68 29.04
N GLU A 117 -11.70 -39.47 28.31
CA GLU A 117 -11.63 -40.95 28.36
C GLU A 117 -11.15 -41.58 27.03
N PRO A 118 -10.48 -42.75 27.11
CA PRO A 118 -9.48 -43.22 26.13
C PRO A 118 -9.94 -44.48 25.35
N TYR A 119 -9.79 -44.48 24.02
CA TYR A 119 -9.90 -45.69 23.19
C TYR A 119 -8.81 -45.62 22.11
N SER A 120 -7.65 -46.20 22.38
CA SER A 120 -7.23 -47.56 21.98
C SER A 120 -7.00 -47.71 20.47
N VAL A 121 -5.72 -47.68 20.10
CA VAL A 121 -5.01 -48.62 19.21
C VAL A 121 -5.86 -49.27 18.12
N TYR A 122 -5.57 -48.97 16.85
CA TYR A 122 -5.27 -49.95 15.79
C TYR A 122 -4.92 -49.19 14.50
N TYR A 123 -3.64 -49.07 14.20
CA TYR A 123 -3.14 -49.40 12.87
C TYR A 123 -1.79 -50.08 13.08
N GLY A 124 -1.84 -51.41 13.15
CA GLY A 124 -0.68 -52.27 13.04
C GLY A 124 -0.24 -52.27 11.59
N ASP A 125 0.92 -51.67 11.39
CA ASP A 125 1.84 -51.89 10.30
C ASP A 125 2.22 -53.37 10.21
N ASN A 126 1.94 -54.03 9.08
CA ASN A 126 2.76 -55.09 8.53
C ASN A 126 2.29 -55.58 7.15
N ALA A 127 3.18 -55.36 6.19
CA ALA A 127 3.31 -56.15 4.98
C ALA A 127 3.30 -57.67 5.27
N THR A 128 2.70 -58.48 4.38
CA THR A 128 3.32 -59.63 3.69
C THR A 128 2.27 -60.54 3.01
N LEU A 129 2.53 -60.82 1.72
CA LEU A 129 2.41 -62.11 1.01
C LEU A 129 1.06 -62.86 0.98
N LEU A 130 0.37 -62.84 -0.17
CA LEU A 130 0.39 -63.88 -1.22
C LEU A 130 -0.51 -63.47 -2.41
#